data_AF-A0AA37JV88-F1
#
_entry.id   AF-A0AA37JV88-F1
#
_cell.length_a   1.000
_cell.length_b   1.000
_cell.length_c   1.000
_cell.angle_alpha   90.00
_cell.angle_beta   90.00
_cell.angle_gamma   90.00
#
_symmetry.space_group_name_H-M   'P 1'
#
loop_
_entity.id
_entity.type
_entity.pdbx_description
1 polymer ?
#
loop_
_entity_poly.entity_id
_entity_poly.type
_entity_poly.pdbx_seq_one_letter_code
_entity_poly.pdbx_strand_id
1 'polypeptide(L)'
;MKCYIVIILSWVSAIQVFAQQPRLKQVDEYLVATGQPIELKGAPEKQYGLLNTLYNNQKNLMLNLPDLEDYGAREVIPFGFRLSSASEIELACQNGNMSESTICPLYNKSIFSGVLYQFCDSVVYGITLFYDAQDNAKRTAIEKNLVRQFKKIDYKLGDVVVYSDMDYAVRLLPGKVEFYSLFHFPAVETFYPGVSHKVWYGPYNYETEGVSVMLAFYNQESKENNIQSAFKVCYKYPAGKPFKMNLIRFILDDITYELPLEIEYSNVIDGGKAVEERDTRTFVFPEVLKAIDRSRMVKVELVGEGGRLLYEMPAFQRVSVHTAYEYFRWNVTNPMAKYRAW
;
A
#
# COMPACT_ATOMS: atom_id res chain seq x y z
N MET A 1 53.74 1.04 9.56
CA MET A 1 52.28 1.24 9.77
C MET A 1 51.55 1.28 8.43
N LYS A 2 51.40 0.12 7.77
CA LYS A 2 50.72 -0.03 6.46
C LYS A 2 49.54 -1.01 6.53
N CYS A 3 48.99 -1.29 7.71
CA CYS A 3 47.99 -2.34 7.89
C CYS A 3 46.63 -1.88 8.46
N TYR A 4 46.36 -0.57 8.59
CA TYR A 4 45.09 -0.08 9.16
C TYR A 4 44.14 0.63 8.18
N ILE A 5 44.56 0.87 6.94
CA ILE A 5 43.67 1.50 5.92
C ILE A 5 42.97 0.45 5.04
N VAL A 6 43.49 -0.77 4.96
CA VAL A 6 42.92 -1.83 4.11
C VAL A 6 41.73 -2.53 4.76
N ILE A 7 41.65 -2.59 6.10
CA ILE A 7 40.54 -3.26 6.80
C ILE A 7 39.27 -2.39 6.79
N ILE A 8 39.38 -1.06 6.84
CA ILE A 8 38.21 -0.17 6.86
C ILE A 8 37.58 -0.06 5.45
N LEU A 9 38.36 -0.18 4.37
CA LEU A 9 37.83 -0.20 3.00
C LEU A 9 37.24 -1.56 2.59
N SER A 10 37.59 -2.64 3.28
CA SER A 10 37.09 -4.00 2.99
C SER A 10 35.74 -4.31 3.65
N TRP A 11 35.22 -3.42 4.50
CA TRP A 11 33.91 -3.56 5.16
C TRP A 11 32.83 -2.64 4.55
N VAL A 12 33.19 -1.79 3.59
CA VAL A 12 32.25 -0.88 2.90
C VAL A 12 31.56 -1.57 1.71
N SER A 13 32.13 -2.66 1.20
CA SER A 13 31.60 -3.39 0.03
C SER A 13 30.61 -4.53 0.36
N ALA A 14 30.28 -4.77 1.64
CA ALA A 14 29.47 -5.92 2.06
C ALA A 14 28.01 -5.60 2.47
N ILE A 15 27.57 -4.33 2.43
CA ILE A 15 26.27 -3.92 3.01
C ILE A 15 25.29 -3.36 1.94
N GLN A 16 25.53 -3.61 0.65
CA GLN A 16 24.70 -3.05 -0.43
C GLN A 16 23.44 -3.86 -0.82
N VAL A 17 23.13 -4.97 -0.14
CA VAL A 17 22.09 -5.92 -0.59
C VAL A 17 20.70 -5.68 0.08
N PHE A 18 20.53 -4.61 0.86
CA PHE A 18 19.49 -4.59 1.90
C PHE A 18 18.09 -4.06 1.55
N ALA A 19 17.84 -3.57 0.33
CA ALA A 19 16.49 -3.22 -0.14
C ALA A 19 16.16 -3.74 -1.55
N GLN A 20 17.02 -4.61 -2.09
CA GLN A 20 17.04 -4.88 -3.51
C GLN A 20 16.42 -6.25 -3.77
N GLN A 21 15.35 -6.28 -4.58
CA GLN A 21 14.96 -7.49 -5.30
C GLN A 21 16.17 -8.01 -6.07
N PRO A 22 16.46 -9.33 -6.15
CA PRO A 22 17.46 -9.90 -7.03
C PRO A 22 17.33 -9.24 -8.40
N ARG A 23 18.35 -8.45 -8.70
CA ARG A 23 18.38 -7.59 -9.86
C ARG A 23 19.02 -8.35 -11.00
N LEU A 24 18.57 -8.02 -12.19
CA LEU A 24 19.12 -8.59 -13.40
C LEU A 24 20.06 -7.58 -14.00
N LYS A 25 21.12 -8.09 -14.61
CA LYS A 25 22.23 -7.29 -15.10
C LYS A 25 21.81 -6.10 -15.98
N GLN A 26 20.80 -6.27 -16.83
CA GLN A 26 20.27 -5.19 -17.68
C GLN A 26 19.50 -4.13 -16.88
N VAL A 27 18.70 -4.57 -15.90
CA VAL A 27 18.01 -3.66 -14.97
C VAL A 27 19.02 -2.95 -14.09
N ASP A 28 20.10 -3.60 -13.66
CA ASP A 28 21.20 -2.97 -12.93
C ASP A 28 21.90 -1.90 -13.77
N GLU A 29 22.25 -2.21 -15.02
CA GLU A 29 22.88 -1.26 -15.93
C GLU A 29 21.97 -0.05 -16.19
N TYR A 30 20.68 -0.29 -16.43
CA TYR A 30 19.69 0.77 -16.60
C TYR A 30 19.54 1.61 -15.35
N LEU A 31 19.39 0.98 -14.18
CA LEU A 31 19.24 1.67 -12.91
C LEU A 31 20.49 2.48 -12.56
N VAL A 32 21.69 1.95 -12.79
CA VAL A 32 22.94 2.72 -12.59
C VAL A 32 22.96 3.98 -13.48
N ALA A 33 22.41 3.90 -14.69
CA ALA A 33 22.35 5.03 -15.61
C ALA A 33 21.20 6.01 -15.30
N THR A 34 20.06 5.54 -14.79
CA THR A 34 18.79 6.29 -14.84
C THR A 34 18.01 6.36 -13.53
N GLY A 35 18.49 5.73 -12.45
CA GLY A 35 17.82 5.71 -11.18
C GLY A 35 18.75 5.45 -10.01
N GLN A 36 18.20 5.40 -8.81
CA GLN A 36 18.96 4.97 -7.64
C GLN A 36 18.01 4.39 -6.60
N PRO A 37 18.44 3.33 -5.87
CA PRO A 37 17.71 2.91 -4.70
C PRO A 37 17.71 4.06 -3.69
N ILE A 38 16.61 4.22 -2.96
CA ILE A 38 16.59 5.17 -1.85
C ILE A 38 17.46 4.60 -0.73
N GLU A 39 18.58 5.26 -0.46
CA GLU A 39 19.42 4.94 0.68
C GLU A 39 18.71 5.34 1.97
N LEU A 40 18.17 4.35 2.67
CA LEU A 40 17.80 4.49 4.07
C LEU A 40 19.11 4.59 4.87
N LYS A 41 19.44 5.78 5.38
CA LYS A 41 20.63 5.97 6.22
C LYS A 41 20.49 5.13 7.51
N GLY A 42 21.32 4.09 7.63
CA GLY A 42 21.50 3.28 8.85
C GLY A 42 20.74 1.95 8.84
N ALA A 43 21.33 0.92 9.45
CA ALA A 43 20.62 -0.34 9.73
C ALA A 43 19.48 -0.04 10.73
N PRO A 44 18.23 -0.39 10.43
CA PRO A 44 17.12 -0.01 11.30
C PRO A 44 16.99 -0.98 12.48
N GLU A 45 17.03 -0.44 13.71
CA GLU A 45 15.99 -0.83 14.69
C GLU A 45 14.64 -0.69 13.98
N LYS A 46 13.69 -1.63 14.11
CA LYS A 46 12.38 -1.61 13.42
C LYS A 46 11.89 -0.17 13.17
N GLN A 47 12.02 0.29 11.93
CA GLN A 47 11.65 1.62 11.47
C GLN A 47 10.22 1.55 10.94
N TYR A 48 9.42 2.47 11.41
CA TYR A 48 8.04 2.60 11.00
C TYR A 48 7.86 2.70 9.47
N GLY A 49 6.92 1.92 8.92
CA GLY A 49 6.51 1.98 7.52
C GLY A 49 7.30 1.08 6.57
N LEU A 50 8.51 0.62 6.92
CA LEU A 50 9.25 -0.26 6.00
C LEU A 50 8.55 -1.62 5.83
N LEU A 51 8.64 -2.18 4.62
CA LEU A 51 8.14 -3.51 4.29
C LEU A 51 8.68 -4.55 5.30
N ASN A 52 7.81 -5.38 5.84
CA ASN A 52 8.14 -6.45 6.78
C ASN A 52 9.11 -7.48 6.20
N THR A 53 9.10 -7.73 4.90
CA THR A 53 10.11 -8.54 4.19
C THR A 53 11.52 -7.95 4.28
N LEU A 54 11.67 -6.65 4.55
CA LEU A 54 12.98 -6.04 4.83
C LEU A 54 13.52 -6.41 6.22
N TYR A 55 12.65 -6.83 7.15
CA TYR A 55 13.03 -7.32 8.48
C TYR A 55 13.24 -8.84 8.54
N ASN A 56 12.92 -9.58 7.48
CA ASN A 56 13.09 -11.02 7.43
C ASN A 56 14.44 -11.41 6.79
N ASN A 57 15.17 -12.33 7.43
CA ASN A 57 16.42 -12.87 6.90
C ASN A 57 16.23 -13.70 5.62
N GLN A 58 15.02 -14.23 5.37
CA GLN A 58 14.63 -14.88 4.12
C GLN A 58 13.80 -13.91 3.28
N LYS A 59 14.48 -13.09 2.48
CA LYS A 59 13.87 -12.09 1.59
C LYS A 59 13.16 -12.75 0.40
N ASN A 60 11.94 -13.23 0.61
CA ASN A 60 11.05 -13.65 -0.49
C ASN A 60 10.28 -12.43 -0.98
N LEU A 61 10.89 -11.67 -1.90
CA LEU A 61 10.26 -10.49 -2.47
C LEU A 61 9.28 -10.90 -3.58
N MET A 62 8.17 -10.19 -3.71
CA MET A 62 7.07 -10.58 -4.60
C MET A 62 7.43 -10.56 -6.10
N LEU A 63 8.43 -9.78 -6.53
CA LEU A 63 8.94 -9.88 -7.91
C LEU A 63 9.93 -11.04 -8.11
N ASN A 64 10.24 -11.79 -7.04
CA ASN A 64 11.02 -13.05 -7.08
C ASN A 64 10.12 -14.28 -7.05
N LEU A 65 8.82 -14.13 -7.31
CA LEU A 65 7.92 -15.28 -7.38
C LEU A 65 8.51 -16.31 -8.37
N PRO A 66 8.59 -17.60 -7.98
CA PRO A 66 9.36 -18.61 -8.70
C PRO A 66 8.92 -18.83 -10.15
N ASP A 67 7.72 -18.42 -10.53
CA ASP A 67 7.19 -18.58 -11.89
C ASP A 67 7.46 -17.36 -12.81
N LEU A 68 8.17 -16.34 -12.30
CA LEU A 68 8.83 -15.33 -13.14
C LEU A 68 10.21 -15.80 -13.63
N GLU A 69 10.76 -16.88 -13.06
CA GLU A 69 12.00 -17.50 -13.52
C GLU A 69 11.80 -18.26 -14.84
N ASP A 70 10.64 -18.90 -15.03
CA ASP A 70 10.29 -19.60 -16.27
C ASP A 70 9.66 -18.70 -17.33
N TYR A 71 9.08 -17.54 -16.96
CA TYR A 71 8.37 -16.66 -17.90
C TYR A 71 8.48 -15.14 -17.59
N GLY A 72 9.70 -14.62 -17.50
CA GLY A 72 10.04 -13.27 -17.99
C GLY A 72 9.62 -12.03 -17.19
N ALA A 73 9.87 -11.92 -15.88
CA ALA A 73 9.91 -10.58 -15.22
C ALA A 73 11.31 -9.96 -15.21
N ARG A 74 12.12 -10.26 -16.23
CA ARG A 74 13.55 -9.93 -16.19
C ARG A 74 13.91 -8.44 -16.39
N GLU A 75 12.91 -7.57 -16.52
CA GLU A 75 13.04 -6.20 -17.00
C GLU A 75 12.25 -5.18 -16.16
N VAL A 76 11.67 -5.60 -15.03
CA VAL A 76 10.77 -4.76 -14.25
C VAL A 76 11.58 -3.95 -13.22
N ILE A 77 11.35 -2.63 -13.17
CA ILE A 77 11.94 -1.78 -12.13
C ILE A 77 11.32 -2.16 -10.79
N PRO A 78 12.15 -2.53 -9.79
CA PRO A 78 11.68 -2.89 -8.46
C PRO A 78 11.07 -1.70 -7.68
N PHE A 79 10.21 -2.00 -6.71
CA PHE A 79 9.66 -1.01 -5.76
C PHE A 79 10.76 -0.26 -5.00
N GLY A 80 10.49 0.99 -4.60
CA GLY A 80 11.41 1.79 -3.78
C GLY A 80 12.51 2.51 -4.56
N PHE A 81 12.43 2.50 -5.89
CA PHE A 81 13.38 3.19 -6.76
C PHE A 81 12.91 4.56 -7.16
N ARG A 82 13.85 5.50 -7.15
CA ARG A 82 13.63 6.85 -7.66
C ARG A 82 14.22 6.99 -9.06
N LEU A 83 13.41 7.45 -10.00
CA LEU A 83 13.89 7.82 -11.32
C LEU A 83 14.71 9.10 -11.25
N SER A 84 15.80 9.15 -12.02
CA SER A 84 16.58 10.36 -12.23
C SER A 84 16.06 11.11 -13.47
N SER A 85 16.55 12.33 -13.66
CA SER A 85 16.27 13.10 -14.88
C SER A 85 16.82 12.47 -16.16
N ALA A 86 17.67 11.44 -16.06
CA ALA A 86 18.20 10.69 -17.19
C ALA A 86 17.32 9.48 -17.58
N SER A 87 16.22 9.25 -16.88
CA SER A 87 15.28 8.18 -17.20
C SER A 87 14.61 8.39 -18.54
N GLU A 88 14.63 7.35 -19.37
CA GLU A 88 13.90 7.28 -20.65
C GLU A 88 12.41 6.95 -20.45
N ILE A 89 11.99 6.61 -19.23
CA ILE A 89 10.57 6.41 -18.91
C ILE A 89 9.85 7.75 -18.98
N GLU A 90 8.99 7.87 -19.98
CA GLU A 90 8.07 9.01 -20.12
C GLU A 90 6.96 8.91 -19.08
N LEU A 91 6.76 10.01 -18.34
CA LEU A 91 5.67 10.13 -17.39
C LEU A 91 4.44 10.73 -18.08
N ALA A 92 3.31 10.05 -17.98
CA ALA A 92 2.04 10.56 -18.41
C ALA A 92 1.57 11.65 -17.42
N CYS A 93 1.21 12.81 -17.96
CA CYS A 93 0.56 13.87 -17.18
C CYS A 93 -0.94 13.56 -17.06
N GLN A 94 -1.37 13.12 -15.88
CA GLN A 94 -2.80 13.06 -15.55
C GLN A 94 -3.11 14.13 -14.50
N ASN A 95 -4.05 15.02 -14.82
CA ASN A 95 -4.52 16.08 -13.90
C ASN A 95 -3.40 16.96 -13.30
N GLY A 96 -2.31 17.18 -14.04
CA GLY A 96 -1.18 18.00 -13.59
C GLY A 96 -0.15 17.29 -12.71
N ASN A 97 -0.36 16.01 -12.37
CA ASN A 97 0.61 15.18 -11.66
C ASN A 97 1.26 14.16 -12.62
N MET A 98 2.59 14.14 -12.63
CA MET A 98 3.38 13.12 -13.34
C MET A 98 3.61 11.91 -12.42
N SER A 99 2.57 11.11 -12.20
CA SER A 99 2.60 9.97 -11.27
C SER A 99 2.56 8.61 -11.95
N GLU A 100 2.40 8.53 -13.27
CA GLU A 100 2.32 7.26 -14.00
C GLU A 100 3.23 7.28 -15.22
N SER A 101 3.82 6.14 -15.57
CA SER A 101 4.55 6.01 -16.84
C SER A 101 3.62 5.73 -18.01
N THR A 102 4.10 5.96 -19.23
CA THR A 102 3.57 5.27 -20.41
C THR A 102 3.81 3.76 -20.29
N ILE A 103 3.07 2.95 -21.07
CA ILE A 103 3.26 1.49 -21.06
C ILE A 103 4.58 1.17 -21.76
N CYS A 104 5.53 0.60 -21.02
CA CYS A 104 6.79 0.13 -21.55
C CYS A 104 6.62 -1.32 -22.05
N PRO A 105 7.02 -1.64 -23.29
CA PRO A 105 7.03 -3.02 -23.76
C PRO A 105 8.05 -3.86 -22.98
N LEU A 106 7.72 -5.13 -22.75
CA LEU A 106 8.67 -6.11 -22.23
C LEU A 106 9.25 -6.89 -23.41
N TYR A 107 10.57 -6.95 -23.50
CA TYR A 107 11.30 -7.48 -24.67
C TYR A 107 11.63 -8.98 -24.55
N ASN A 108 11.69 -9.51 -23.33
CA ASN A 108 11.87 -10.94 -23.08
C ASN A 108 10.59 -11.76 -23.30
N LYS A 109 10.74 -13.08 -23.50
CA LYS A 109 9.63 -14.06 -23.58
C LYS A 109 8.87 -14.17 -22.24
N SER A 110 8.12 -13.13 -21.90
CA SER A 110 7.26 -13.03 -20.74
C SER A 110 5.84 -13.46 -21.09
N ILE A 111 5.08 -13.94 -20.10
CA ILE A 111 3.60 -14.01 -20.25
C ILE A 111 2.99 -12.61 -20.38
N PHE A 112 3.72 -11.59 -19.96
CA PHE A 112 3.32 -10.20 -19.98
C PHE A 112 3.79 -9.49 -21.26
N SER A 113 2.94 -8.63 -21.81
CA SER A 113 3.22 -7.84 -23.01
C SER A 113 3.80 -6.45 -22.70
N GLY A 114 3.62 -5.95 -21.48
CA GLY A 114 4.11 -4.64 -21.09
C GLY A 114 3.98 -4.38 -19.59
N VAL A 115 4.62 -3.29 -19.17
CA VAL A 115 4.64 -2.81 -17.80
C VAL A 115 4.29 -1.33 -17.73
N LEU A 116 3.52 -0.94 -16.72
CA LEU A 116 3.25 0.45 -16.36
C LEU A 116 3.65 0.67 -14.91
N TYR A 117 4.32 1.78 -14.64
CA TYR A 117 4.79 2.16 -13.31
C TYR A 117 3.97 3.31 -12.76
N GLN A 118 3.73 3.27 -11.45
CA GLN A 118 3.11 4.36 -10.70
C GLN A 118 4.06 4.81 -9.59
N PHE A 119 4.12 6.12 -9.41
CA PHE A 119 5.10 6.79 -8.57
C PHE A 119 4.42 7.58 -7.45
N CYS A 120 4.96 7.44 -6.24
CA CYS A 120 4.66 8.28 -5.08
C CYS A 120 5.95 9.03 -4.73
N ASP A 121 5.95 10.37 -4.76
CA ASP A 121 7.15 11.19 -4.56
C ASP A 121 8.36 10.79 -5.44
N SER A 122 8.10 10.51 -6.72
CA SER A 122 9.09 9.99 -7.70
C SER A 122 9.61 8.57 -7.41
N VAL A 123 9.03 7.87 -6.44
CA VAL A 123 9.42 6.51 -6.03
C VAL A 123 8.43 5.50 -6.60
N VAL A 124 8.91 4.43 -7.22
CA VAL A 124 8.06 3.33 -7.71
C VAL A 124 7.27 2.73 -6.54
N TYR A 125 5.95 2.88 -6.61
CA TYR A 125 4.97 2.45 -5.62
C TYR A 125 3.97 1.43 -6.19
N GLY A 126 3.63 1.54 -7.48
CA GLY A 126 2.74 0.63 -8.19
C GLY A 126 3.36 0.09 -9.47
N ILE A 127 3.07 -1.15 -9.81
CA ILE A 127 3.51 -1.84 -11.03
C ILE A 127 2.30 -2.57 -11.61
N THR A 128 1.96 -2.27 -12.86
CA THR A 128 0.92 -2.99 -13.61
C THR A 128 1.59 -3.80 -14.71
N LEU A 129 1.32 -5.11 -14.75
CA LEU A 129 1.78 -6.01 -15.80
C LEU A 129 0.60 -6.44 -16.67
N PHE A 130 0.73 -6.26 -17.98
CA PHE A 130 -0.33 -6.55 -18.95
C PHE A 130 -0.14 -7.94 -19.55
N TYR A 131 -1.21 -8.71 -19.73
CA TYR A 131 -1.19 -10.00 -20.40
C TYR A 131 -2.41 -10.13 -21.33
N ASP A 132 -2.42 -11.13 -22.22
CA ASP A 132 -3.57 -11.33 -23.11
C ASP A 132 -4.81 -11.80 -22.32
N ALA A 133 -5.86 -10.96 -22.31
CA ALA A 133 -7.11 -11.25 -21.61
C ALA A 133 -7.86 -12.46 -22.16
N GLN A 134 -7.61 -12.86 -23.42
CA GLN A 134 -8.24 -14.02 -24.05
C GLN A 134 -7.54 -15.33 -23.69
N ASP A 135 -6.35 -15.27 -23.10
CA ASP A 135 -5.57 -16.43 -22.70
C ASP A 135 -5.88 -16.83 -21.25
N ASN A 136 -6.91 -17.65 -21.09
CA ASN A 136 -7.32 -18.19 -19.79
C ASN A 136 -6.22 -19.02 -19.11
N ALA A 137 -5.30 -19.63 -19.87
CA ALA A 137 -4.22 -20.42 -19.28
C ALA A 137 -3.21 -19.52 -18.55
N LYS A 138 -2.86 -18.37 -19.14
CA LYS A 138 -2.00 -17.36 -18.48
C LYS A 138 -2.63 -16.84 -17.20
N ARG A 139 -3.92 -16.47 -17.24
CA ARG A 139 -4.63 -15.99 -16.04
C ARG A 139 -4.61 -17.04 -14.93
N THR A 140 -4.91 -18.29 -15.27
CA THR A 140 -4.92 -19.40 -14.30
C THR A 140 -3.54 -19.63 -13.68
N ALA A 141 -2.48 -19.54 -14.48
CA ALA A 141 -1.10 -19.63 -13.98
C ALA A 141 -0.76 -18.51 -13.00
N ILE A 142 -1.15 -17.27 -13.29
CA ILE A 142 -0.96 -16.12 -12.38
C ILE A 142 -1.74 -16.34 -11.08
N GLU A 143 -3.02 -16.71 -11.16
CA GLU A 143 -3.87 -16.93 -9.99
C GLU A 143 -3.30 -18.03 -9.07
N LYS A 144 -2.85 -19.14 -9.64
CA LYS A 144 -2.20 -20.24 -8.88
C LYS A 144 -0.97 -19.76 -8.10
N ASN A 145 -0.17 -18.88 -8.68
CA ASN A 145 1.01 -18.33 -8.04
C ASN A 145 0.68 -17.35 -6.92
N LEU A 146 -0.29 -16.45 -7.16
CA LEU A 146 -0.76 -15.53 -6.13
C LEU A 146 -1.33 -16.28 -4.92
N VAL A 147 -2.11 -17.34 -5.15
CA VAL A 147 -2.61 -18.21 -4.09
C VAL A 147 -1.48 -18.87 -3.30
N ARG A 148 -0.42 -19.33 -3.97
CA ARG A 148 0.76 -19.92 -3.30
C ARG A 148 1.47 -18.92 -2.39
N GLN A 149 1.59 -17.67 -2.84
CA GLN A 149 2.30 -16.61 -2.11
C GLN A 149 1.48 -16.07 -0.93
N PHE A 150 0.28 -15.59 -1.22
CA PHE A 150 -0.58 -14.91 -0.25
C PHE A 150 -1.34 -15.88 0.64
N LYS A 151 -1.46 -17.15 0.23
CA LYS A 151 -2.17 -18.25 0.91
C LYS A 151 -3.68 -18.05 1.02
N LYS A 152 -4.18 -16.82 0.86
CA LYS A 152 -5.58 -16.43 0.99
C LYS A 152 -5.92 -15.29 0.04
N ILE A 153 -7.16 -15.30 -0.44
CA ILE A 153 -7.80 -14.19 -1.18
C ILE A 153 -8.48 -13.29 -0.16
N ASP A 154 -8.31 -11.97 -0.27
CA ASP A 154 -9.04 -11.01 0.57
C ASP A 154 -10.50 -10.90 0.13
N TYR A 155 -10.73 -10.65 -1.16
CA TYR A 155 -12.06 -10.67 -1.76
C TYR A 155 -12.02 -10.96 -3.27
N LYS A 156 -13.16 -11.40 -3.79
CA LYS A 156 -13.38 -11.70 -5.21
C LYS A 156 -14.72 -11.12 -5.65
N LEU A 157 -14.72 -10.34 -6.73
CA LEU A 157 -15.90 -9.75 -7.33
C LEU A 157 -15.85 -9.95 -8.84
N GLY A 158 -16.65 -10.89 -9.37
CA GLY A 158 -16.57 -11.30 -10.77
C GLY A 158 -15.16 -11.78 -11.13
N ASP A 159 -14.56 -11.14 -12.13
CA ASP A 159 -13.20 -11.42 -12.60
C ASP A 159 -12.11 -10.59 -11.89
N VAL A 160 -12.45 -9.87 -10.83
CA VAL A 160 -11.49 -9.16 -9.99
C VAL A 160 -11.17 -10.02 -8.77
N VAL A 161 -9.89 -10.28 -8.53
CA VAL A 161 -9.42 -11.00 -7.34
C VAL A 161 -8.36 -10.18 -6.65
N VAL A 162 -8.52 -9.94 -5.35
CA VAL A 162 -7.56 -9.16 -4.55
C VAL A 162 -6.88 -10.03 -3.50
N TYR A 163 -5.57 -9.83 -3.40
CA TYR A 163 -4.69 -10.45 -2.44
C TYR A 163 -3.92 -9.35 -1.71
N SER A 164 -3.62 -9.55 -0.44
CA SER A 164 -2.68 -8.70 0.26
C SER A 164 -1.98 -9.44 1.39
N ASP A 165 -0.78 -8.97 1.70
CA ASP A 165 -0.06 -9.30 2.91
C ASP A 165 0.37 -7.99 3.59
N MET A 166 1.37 -8.05 4.46
CA MET A 166 1.83 -6.85 5.18
C MET A 166 2.63 -5.87 4.29
N ASP A 167 3.03 -6.30 3.10
CA ASP A 167 3.98 -5.58 2.25
C ASP A 167 3.37 -5.18 0.92
N TYR A 168 2.46 -5.98 0.41
CA TYR A 168 1.92 -5.83 -0.92
C TYR A 168 0.42 -6.00 -0.94
N ALA A 169 -0.21 -5.27 -1.85
CA ALA A 169 -1.56 -5.56 -2.31
C ALA A 169 -1.52 -5.82 -3.81
N VAL A 170 -2.28 -6.82 -4.26
CA VAL A 170 -2.31 -7.28 -5.64
C VAL A 170 -3.74 -7.42 -6.10
N ARG A 171 -4.06 -6.81 -7.23
CA ARG A 171 -5.36 -6.92 -7.88
C ARG A 171 -5.18 -7.58 -9.25
N LEU A 172 -5.75 -8.77 -9.39
CA LEU A 172 -5.82 -9.48 -10.66
C LEU A 172 -7.09 -9.07 -11.40
N LEU A 173 -6.95 -8.49 -12.59
CA LEU A 173 -8.04 -8.07 -13.47
C LEU A 173 -7.96 -8.80 -14.83
N PRO A 174 -9.01 -8.75 -15.66
CA PRO A 174 -8.90 -9.19 -17.04
C PRO A 174 -7.79 -8.44 -17.79
N GLY A 175 -6.79 -9.17 -18.30
CA GLY A 175 -5.71 -8.65 -19.13
C GLY A 175 -4.61 -7.88 -18.40
N LYS A 176 -4.68 -7.74 -17.07
CA LYS A 176 -3.61 -7.13 -16.28
C LYS A 176 -3.61 -7.58 -14.83
N VAL A 177 -2.45 -7.48 -14.21
CA VAL A 177 -2.28 -7.63 -12.76
C VAL A 177 -1.58 -6.39 -12.23
N GLU A 178 -2.12 -5.84 -11.15
CA GLU A 178 -1.60 -4.63 -10.51
C GLU A 178 -0.98 -5.02 -9.17
N PHE A 179 0.21 -4.52 -8.90
CA PHE A 179 0.96 -4.73 -7.68
C PHE A 179 1.25 -3.38 -7.04
N TYR A 180 0.93 -3.23 -5.76
CA TYR A 180 1.28 -2.06 -4.99
C TYR A 180 2.10 -2.47 -3.79
N SER A 181 3.17 -1.71 -3.55
CA SER A 181 3.79 -1.66 -2.24
C SER A 181 2.77 -1.13 -1.23
N LEU A 182 2.77 -1.61 0.01
CA LEU A 182 2.02 -0.99 1.10
C LEU A 182 2.87 -0.01 1.89
N PHE A 183 4.20 -0.03 1.67
CA PHE A 183 5.05 1.08 2.05
C PHE A 183 4.81 2.26 1.10
N HIS A 184 4.13 3.28 1.62
CA HIS A 184 3.94 4.57 0.98
C HIS A 184 3.96 5.69 2.01
N PHE A 185 4.26 6.89 1.52
CA PHE A 185 4.11 8.09 2.32
C PHE A 185 2.63 8.37 2.58
N PRO A 186 2.25 8.84 3.78
CA PRO A 186 0.88 9.25 4.03
C PRO A 186 0.47 10.36 3.09
N ALA A 187 -0.78 10.34 2.64
CA ALA A 187 -1.41 11.52 2.10
C ALA A 187 -1.49 12.58 3.21
N VAL A 188 -0.98 13.78 2.94
CA VAL A 188 -1.02 14.90 3.89
C VAL A 188 -2.17 15.82 3.52
N GLU A 189 -3.25 15.71 4.28
CA GLU A 189 -4.46 16.53 4.07
C GLU A 189 -4.43 17.69 5.08
N THR A 190 -4.49 18.94 4.59
CA THR A 190 -4.57 20.12 5.46
C THR A 190 -6.03 20.48 5.69
N PHE A 191 -6.52 20.23 6.91
CA PHE A 191 -7.93 20.49 7.26
C PHE A 191 -8.15 21.95 7.68
N TYR A 192 -7.26 22.46 8.54
CA TYR A 192 -7.19 23.87 8.92
C TYR A 192 -5.73 24.32 8.92
N PRO A 193 -5.45 25.64 8.82
CA PRO A 193 -4.09 26.13 8.95
C PRO A 193 -3.44 25.61 10.22
N GLY A 194 -2.38 24.81 10.07
CA GLY A 194 -1.63 24.17 11.14
C GLY A 194 -2.27 22.93 11.78
N VAL A 195 -3.29 22.36 11.16
CA VAL A 195 -3.80 21.02 11.48
C VAL A 195 -3.67 20.15 10.24
N SER A 196 -2.85 19.10 10.32
CA SER A 196 -2.62 18.17 9.20
C SER A 196 -3.05 16.76 9.56
N HIS A 197 -3.61 16.04 8.59
CA HIS A 197 -3.92 14.63 8.71
C HIS A 197 -2.90 13.84 7.90
N LYS A 198 -2.26 12.87 8.54
CA LYS A 198 -1.37 11.89 7.92
C LYS A 198 -2.18 10.64 7.66
N VAL A 199 -2.74 10.50 6.46
CA VAL A 199 -3.67 9.42 6.11
C VAL A 199 -2.96 8.32 5.34
N TRP A 200 -3.09 7.08 5.80
CA TRP A 200 -2.48 5.91 5.17
C TRP A 200 -3.52 5.14 4.36
N TYR A 201 -3.75 5.56 3.13
CA TYR A 201 -4.73 4.93 2.26
C TYR A 201 -4.24 3.57 1.76
N GLY A 202 -5.16 2.60 1.70
CA GLY A 202 -4.91 1.41 0.91
C GLY A 202 -4.91 1.74 -0.60
N PRO A 203 -4.23 0.95 -1.44
CA PRO A 203 -4.28 1.12 -2.90
C PRO A 203 -5.65 0.74 -3.49
N TYR A 204 -6.49 0.03 -2.72
CA TYR A 204 -7.79 -0.48 -3.17
C TYR A 204 -8.89 -0.20 -2.14
N ASN A 205 -10.12 -0.08 -2.64
CA ASN A 205 -11.32 -0.17 -1.83
C ASN A 205 -11.71 -1.64 -1.68
N TYR A 206 -12.29 -2.01 -0.54
CA TYR A 206 -13.01 -3.28 -0.44
C TYR A 206 -14.30 -3.19 -1.26
N GLU A 207 -14.49 -4.10 -2.21
CA GLU A 207 -15.65 -4.08 -3.12
C GLU A 207 -16.50 -5.34 -2.95
N THR A 208 -17.81 -5.14 -2.93
CA THR A 208 -18.83 -6.19 -3.00
C THR A 208 -20.01 -5.68 -3.84
N GLU A 209 -20.96 -6.52 -4.19
CA GLU A 209 -22.12 -6.24 -5.06
C GLU A 209 -22.71 -4.80 -4.95
N GLY A 210 -22.18 -3.87 -5.76
CA GLY A 210 -22.63 -2.47 -5.79
C GLY A 210 -22.18 -1.58 -4.62
N VAL A 211 -21.32 -2.08 -3.71
CA VAL A 211 -20.78 -1.34 -2.56
C VAL A 211 -19.26 -1.33 -2.62
N SER A 212 -18.67 -0.16 -2.42
CA SER A 212 -17.22 0.03 -2.31
C SER A 212 -16.92 0.72 -0.98
N VAL A 213 -15.95 0.21 -0.22
CA VAL A 213 -15.57 0.72 1.10
C VAL A 213 -14.05 0.91 1.19
N MET A 214 -13.62 2.15 1.35
CA MET A 214 -12.27 2.51 1.79
C MET A 214 -12.30 2.73 3.30
N LEU A 215 -11.54 1.92 4.04
CA LEU A 215 -11.26 2.15 5.46
C LEU A 215 -9.78 2.49 5.59
N ALA A 216 -9.48 3.70 6.04
CA ALA A 216 -8.12 4.17 6.26
C ALA A 216 -7.99 4.76 7.66
N PHE A 217 -6.86 4.49 8.30
CA PHE A 217 -6.47 5.03 9.58
C PHE A 217 -5.52 6.20 9.35
N TYR A 218 -5.53 7.15 10.29
CA TYR A 218 -4.73 8.36 10.17
C TYR A 218 -4.40 8.96 11.54
N ASN A 219 -3.39 9.83 11.55
CA ASN A 219 -3.11 10.67 12.69
C ASN A 219 -3.36 12.14 12.34
N GLN A 220 -4.11 12.83 13.19
CA GLN A 220 -4.20 14.28 13.16
C GLN A 220 -3.08 14.88 14.00
N GLU A 221 -2.35 15.82 13.42
CA GLU A 221 -1.34 16.63 14.09
C GLU A 221 -1.79 18.08 14.18
N SER A 222 -1.80 18.65 15.38
CA SER A 222 -2.08 20.07 15.61
C SER A 222 -0.82 20.94 15.63
N LYS A 223 -0.98 22.26 15.66
CA LYS A 223 0.12 23.24 15.80
C LYS A 223 0.97 23.02 17.04
N GLU A 224 0.37 22.51 18.11
CA GLU A 224 1.02 22.22 19.39
C GLU A 224 1.69 20.83 19.40
N ASN A 225 1.81 20.18 18.25
CA ASN A 225 2.32 18.81 18.09
C ASN A 225 1.52 17.79 18.92
N ASN A 226 0.21 18.03 19.09
CA ASN A 226 -0.68 17.03 19.64
C ASN A 226 -1.08 16.06 18.54
N ILE A 227 -0.94 14.77 18.82
CA ILE A 227 -1.25 13.70 17.89
C ILE A 227 -2.48 12.97 18.38
N GLN A 228 -3.49 12.85 17.52
CA GLN A 228 -4.71 12.11 17.79
C GLN A 228 -4.89 11.05 16.72
N SER A 229 -5.22 9.83 17.14
CA SER A 229 -5.50 8.71 16.23
C SER A 229 -6.96 8.74 15.81
N ALA A 230 -7.21 8.43 14.55
CA ALA A 230 -8.55 8.39 13.98
C ALA A 230 -8.60 7.42 12.80
N PHE A 231 -9.82 7.14 12.35
CA PHE A 231 -10.04 6.47 11.07
C PHE A 231 -11.12 7.21 10.28
N LYS A 232 -11.11 6.96 8.98
CA LYS A 232 -12.13 7.39 8.04
C LYS A 232 -12.66 6.21 7.26
N VAL A 233 -13.96 6.22 7.02
CA VAL A 233 -14.62 5.30 6.10
C VAL A 233 -15.21 6.12 4.97
N CYS A 234 -14.69 5.92 3.76
CA CYS A 234 -15.34 6.36 2.55
C CYS A 234 -16.09 5.18 1.94
N TYR A 235 -17.39 5.34 1.67
CA TYR A 235 -18.16 4.29 1.01
C TYR A 235 -19.08 4.83 -0.07
N LYS A 236 -19.25 4.02 -1.12
CA LYS A 236 -20.13 4.26 -2.27
C LYS A 236 -21.25 3.23 -2.30
N TYR A 237 -22.47 3.66 -2.61
CA TYR A 237 -23.64 2.79 -2.74
C TYR A 237 -24.64 3.29 -3.81
N PRO A 238 -25.52 2.41 -4.34
CA PRO A 238 -26.51 2.80 -5.34
C PRO A 238 -27.52 3.81 -4.79
N ALA A 239 -27.76 4.92 -5.49
CA ALA A 239 -28.71 5.94 -5.04
C ALA A 239 -30.15 5.42 -4.90
N GLY A 240 -30.92 6.09 -4.03
CA GLY A 240 -32.31 5.73 -3.73
C GLY A 240 -32.48 4.57 -2.75
N LYS A 241 -31.39 3.93 -2.32
CA LYS A 241 -31.39 3.03 -1.16
C LYS A 241 -30.91 3.81 0.07
N PRO A 242 -31.59 3.76 1.22
CA PRO A 242 -31.13 4.42 2.44
C PRO A 242 -29.96 3.63 3.05
N PHE A 243 -28.79 3.63 2.42
CA PHE A 243 -27.61 2.91 2.91
C PHE A 243 -26.66 3.87 3.64
N LYS A 244 -27.21 4.59 4.63
CA LYS A 244 -26.44 5.41 5.55
C LYS A 244 -25.87 4.54 6.66
N MET A 245 -24.55 4.46 6.76
CA MET A 245 -23.87 3.80 7.88
C MET A 245 -23.78 4.74 9.08
N ASN A 246 -24.16 4.22 10.25
CA ASN A 246 -24.22 4.97 11.50
C ASN A 246 -23.16 4.49 12.51
N LEU A 247 -22.73 3.23 12.40
CA LEU A 247 -21.74 2.66 13.29
C LEU A 247 -20.81 1.70 12.55
N ILE A 248 -19.60 1.56 13.10
CA ILE A 248 -18.63 0.55 12.72
C ILE A 248 -18.29 -0.29 13.95
N ARG A 249 -18.16 -1.60 13.75
CA ARG A 249 -17.66 -2.54 14.75
C ARG A 249 -16.39 -3.21 14.26
N PHE A 250 -15.38 -3.19 15.12
CA PHE A 250 -14.20 -4.02 14.97
C PHE A 250 -14.36 -5.23 15.90
N ILE A 251 -14.66 -6.38 15.32
CA ILE A 251 -14.83 -7.65 16.03
C ILE A 251 -13.47 -8.36 16.00
N LEU A 252 -12.81 -8.37 17.15
CA LEU A 252 -11.51 -9.00 17.38
C LEU A 252 -11.70 -10.39 17.99
N ASP A 253 -10.59 -11.06 18.33
CA ASP A 253 -10.61 -12.41 18.91
C ASP A 253 -11.36 -12.44 20.26
N ASP A 254 -11.15 -11.44 21.13
CA ASP A 254 -11.68 -11.41 22.51
C ASP A 254 -12.61 -10.24 22.83
N ILE A 255 -12.69 -9.24 21.94
CA ILE A 255 -13.42 -7.99 22.20
C ILE A 255 -14.03 -7.41 20.93
N THR A 256 -15.15 -6.71 21.08
CA THR A 256 -15.73 -5.90 20.00
C THR A 256 -15.69 -4.43 20.38
N TYR A 257 -15.09 -3.61 19.53
CA TYR A 257 -15.14 -2.15 19.64
C TYR A 257 -16.25 -1.63 18.75
N GLU A 258 -17.21 -0.91 19.32
CA GLU A 258 -18.28 -0.24 18.60
C GLU A 258 -18.04 1.27 18.63
N LEU A 259 -18.07 1.90 17.45
CA LEU A 259 -17.72 3.30 17.29
C LEU A 259 -18.74 3.99 16.36
N PRO A 260 -19.20 5.20 16.70
CA PRO A 260 -20.11 5.94 15.84
C PRO A 260 -19.38 6.43 14.58
N LEU A 261 -20.10 6.45 13.45
CA LEU A 261 -19.64 7.06 12.21
C LEU A 261 -20.25 8.45 12.08
N GLU A 262 -19.45 9.48 12.34
CA GLU A 262 -19.85 10.87 12.13
C GLU A 262 -19.59 11.24 10.67
N ILE A 263 -20.63 11.66 9.96
CA ILE A 263 -20.59 11.98 8.52
C ILE A 263 -20.21 13.45 8.36
N GLU A 264 -19.12 13.72 7.65
CA GLU A 264 -18.66 15.10 7.43
C GLU A 264 -19.09 15.66 6.06
N TYR A 265 -19.16 14.84 5.01
CA TYR A 265 -19.42 15.32 3.64
C TYR A 265 -20.37 14.42 2.83
N SER A 266 -21.19 15.05 1.97
CA SER A 266 -22.09 14.36 1.04
C SER A 266 -22.11 15.02 -0.35
N ASN A 267 -22.03 14.16 -1.38
CA ASN A 267 -22.36 14.35 -2.81
C ASN A 267 -21.18 14.58 -3.79
N VAL A 268 -20.93 13.55 -4.60
CA VAL A 268 -20.28 13.63 -5.91
C VAL A 268 -21.11 12.78 -6.89
N ILE A 269 -21.35 13.29 -8.09
CA ILE A 269 -22.01 12.54 -9.18
C ILE A 269 -20.93 11.82 -9.98
N ASP A 270 -20.99 10.48 -10.03
CA ASP A 270 -20.04 9.64 -10.77
C ASP A 270 -20.64 9.16 -12.10
N GLY A 271 -20.10 9.65 -13.22
CA GLY A 271 -20.23 9.00 -14.53
C GLY A 271 -21.65 8.67 -15.04
N GLY A 272 -22.68 9.44 -14.65
CA GLY A 272 -24.06 9.26 -15.12
C GLY A 272 -24.88 8.20 -14.36
N LYS A 273 -24.33 7.57 -13.31
CA LYS A 273 -25.10 6.77 -12.34
C LYS A 273 -25.24 7.56 -11.05
N ALA A 274 -26.45 7.58 -10.48
CA ALA A 274 -26.65 8.17 -9.16
C ALA A 274 -26.00 7.25 -8.11
N VAL A 275 -24.85 7.68 -7.58
CA VAL A 275 -24.09 7.03 -6.51
C VAL A 275 -23.93 8.08 -5.42
N GLU A 276 -24.12 7.68 -4.17
CA GLU A 276 -23.82 8.55 -3.03
C GLU A 276 -22.49 8.11 -2.42
N GLU A 277 -21.55 9.05 -2.31
CA GLU A 277 -20.28 8.89 -1.61
C GLU A 277 -20.35 9.63 -0.27
N ARG A 278 -19.94 8.95 0.80
CA ARG A 278 -19.92 9.50 2.16
C ARG A 278 -18.54 9.31 2.75
N ASP A 279 -17.97 10.39 3.26
CA ASP A 279 -16.74 10.38 4.04
C ASP A 279 -17.06 10.60 5.51
N THR A 280 -16.44 9.80 6.36
CA THR A 280 -16.69 9.77 7.80
C THR A 280 -15.41 9.98 8.57
N ARG A 281 -15.56 10.47 9.80
CA ARG A 281 -14.43 10.71 10.68
C ARG A 281 -14.76 10.24 12.09
N THR A 282 -13.88 9.43 12.65
CA THR A 282 -14.02 8.97 14.02
C THR A 282 -12.66 8.91 14.71
N PHE A 283 -12.53 9.66 15.81
CA PHE A 283 -11.35 9.59 16.67
C PHE A 283 -11.36 8.34 17.53
N VAL A 284 -10.19 7.76 17.74
CA VAL A 284 -10.03 6.53 18.52
C VAL A 284 -8.87 6.62 19.48
N PHE A 285 -9.01 5.95 20.61
CA PHE A 285 -7.91 5.77 21.53
C PHE A 285 -6.82 4.87 20.91
N PRO A 286 -5.53 5.18 21.12
CA PRO A 286 -4.41 4.37 20.61
C PRO A 286 -4.48 2.90 21.04
N GLU A 287 -5.08 2.60 22.19
CA GLU A 287 -5.31 1.26 22.71
C GLU A 287 -6.21 0.43 21.79
N VAL A 288 -7.17 1.07 21.11
CA VAL A 288 -8.04 0.42 20.13
C VAL A 288 -7.21 0.03 18.91
N LEU A 289 -6.37 0.94 18.38
CA LEU A 289 -5.49 0.62 17.25
C LEU A 289 -4.51 -0.49 17.61
N LYS A 290 -3.93 -0.45 18.81
CA LYS A 290 -3.04 -1.49 19.34
C LYS A 290 -3.74 -2.86 19.42
N ALA A 291 -5.00 -2.88 19.84
CA ALA A 291 -5.76 -4.12 19.92
C ALA A 291 -6.05 -4.68 18.52
N ILE A 292 -6.46 -3.83 17.57
CA ILE A 292 -6.68 -4.22 16.17
C ILE A 292 -5.39 -4.75 15.54
N ASP A 293 -4.27 -4.02 15.68
CA ASP A 293 -2.96 -4.40 15.13
C ASP A 293 -2.50 -5.79 15.60
N ARG A 294 -2.66 -6.07 16.91
CA ARG A 294 -2.24 -7.33 17.54
C ARG A 294 -3.18 -8.50 17.29
N SER A 295 -4.41 -8.24 16.88
CA SER A 295 -5.41 -9.30 16.68
C SER A 295 -5.02 -10.20 15.52
N ARG A 296 -5.28 -11.50 15.62
CA ARG A 296 -4.95 -12.40 14.51
C ARG A 296 -5.89 -12.16 13.34
N MET A 297 -7.17 -12.01 13.64
CA MET A 297 -8.24 -11.76 12.69
C MET A 297 -9.06 -10.57 13.16
N VAL A 298 -9.48 -9.73 12.21
CA VAL A 298 -10.33 -8.58 12.49
C VAL A 298 -11.50 -8.63 11.51
N LYS A 299 -12.72 -8.71 12.02
CA LYS A 299 -13.91 -8.51 11.17
C LYS A 299 -14.41 -7.08 11.35
N VAL A 300 -14.75 -6.46 10.23
CA VAL A 300 -15.33 -5.12 10.18
C VAL A 300 -16.80 -5.26 9.86
N GLU A 301 -17.66 -4.76 10.73
CA GLU A 301 -19.10 -4.66 10.50
C GLU A 301 -19.49 -3.18 10.41
N LEU A 302 -19.98 -2.74 9.25
CA LEU A 302 -20.66 -1.46 9.10
C LEU A 302 -22.17 -1.67 9.24
N VAL A 303 -22.83 -0.91 10.11
CA VAL A 303 -24.27 -1.02 10.35
C VAL A 303 -24.96 0.33 10.17
N GLY A 304 -26.11 0.31 9.52
CA GLY A 304 -26.81 1.52 9.09
C GLY A 304 -28.29 1.33 8.79
N GLU A 305 -28.93 2.41 8.33
CA GLU A 305 -30.37 2.50 8.03
C GLU A 305 -30.82 1.61 6.85
N GLY A 306 -29.89 0.93 6.18
CA GLY A 306 -30.14 0.07 5.02
C GLY A 306 -29.54 -1.33 5.11
N GLY A 307 -29.02 -1.72 6.27
CA GLY A 307 -28.48 -3.06 6.50
C GLY A 307 -27.11 -3.08 7.15
N ARG A 308 -26.41 -4.21 6.95
CA ARG A 308 -25.09 -4.47 7.51
C ARG A 308 -24.14 -4.95 6.41
N LEU A 309 -22.90 -4.48 6.45
CA LEU A 309 -21.80 -5.03 5.66
C LEU A 309 -20.77 -5.63 6.62
N LEU A 310 -20.55 -6.94 6.53
CA LEU A 310 -19.57 -7.66 7.32
C LEU A 310 -18.49 -8.22 6.39
N TYR A 311 -17.23 -7.91 6.66
CA TYR A 311 -16.09 -8.46 5.94
C TYR A 311 -14.90 -8.67 6.88
N GLU A 312 -13.95 -9.51 6.47
CA GLU A 312 -12.67 -9.63 7.16
C GLU A 312 -11.73 -8.54 6.66
N MET A 313 -11.12 -7.80 7.58
CA MET A 313 -10.23 -6.69 7.26
C MET A 313 -9.04 -7.19 6.42
N PRO A 314 -8.91 -6.77 5.14
CA PRO A 314 -7.79 -7.16 4.29
C PRO A 314 -6.46 -6.68 4.88
N ALA A 315 -5.36 -7.37 4.54
CA ALA A 315 -4.05 -7.01 5.07
C ALA A 315 -3.65 -5.57 4.71
N PHE A 316 -4.02 -5.06 3.53
CA PHE A 316 -3.76 -3.67 3.16
C PHE A 316 -4.46 -2.63 4.07
N GLN A 317 -5.66 -2.93 4.59
CA GLN A 317 -6.31 -2.08 5.59
C GLN A 317 -5.67 -2.25 6.97
N ARG A 318 -5.24 -3.48 7.30
CA ARG A 318 -4.50 -3.74 8.55
C ARG A 318 -3.17 -3.00 8.59
N VAL A 319 -2.47 -2.88 7.46
CA VAL A 319 -1.24 -2.10 7.37
C VAL A 319 -1.54 -0.63 7.68
N SER A 320 -2.66 -0.07 7.21
CA SER A 320 -3.07 1.28 7.60
C SER A 320 -3.22 1.44 9.12
N VAL A 321 -3.82 0.47 9.81
CA VAL A 321 -3.92 0.43 11.30
C VAL A 321 -2.54 0.39 11.94
N HIS A 322 -1.72 -0.59 11.54
CA HIS A 322 -0.37 -0.79 12.05
C HIS A 322 0.43 0.49 11.94
N THR A 323 0.28 1.12 10.77
CA THR A 323 0.96 2.33 10.38
C THR A 323 0.47 3.46 11.34
N ALA A 324 -0.81 3.79 11.38
CA ALA A 324 -1.32 4.80 12.33
C ALA A 324 -0.93 4.58 13.81
N TYR A 325 -0.95 3.33 14.28
CA TYR A 325 -0.56 3.00 15.65
C TYR A 325 0.92 3.28 15.94
N GLU A 326 1.82 2.80 15.08
CA GLU A 326 3.25 2.93 15.30
C GLU A 326 3.72 4.39 15.12
N TYR A 327 3.09 5.17 14.23
CA TYR A 327 3.32 6.61 14.13
C TYR A 327 2.99 7.33 15.44
N PHE A 328 1.81 7.07 16.00
CA PHE A 328 1.42 7.61 17.30
C PHE A 328 2.40 7.17 18.39
N ARG A 329 2.71 5.88 18.47
CA ARG A 329 3.63 5.32 19.48
C ARG A 329 4.98 6.03 19.40
N TRP A 330 5.55 6.16 18.20
CA TRP A 330 6.86 6.76 18.04
C TRP A 330 6.87 8.24 18.43
N ASN A 331 5.91 9.03 17.95
CA ASN A 331 5.95 10.48 18.14
C ASN A 331 5.46 10.93 19.52
N VAL A 332 4.61 10.14 20.19
CA VAL A 332 4.05 10.49 21.50
C VAL A 332 4.83 9.84 22.65
N THR A 333 5.28 8.59 22.49
CA THR A 333 5.94 7.85 23.58
C THR A 333 7.46 7.93 23.55
N ASN A 334 8.06 8.47 22.48
CA ASN A 334 9.49 8.77 22.42
C ASN A 334 9.75 10.27 22.68
N PRO A 335 10.05 10.68 23.93
CA PRO A 335 10.29 12.09 24.25
C PRO A 335 11.45 12.67 23.42
N MET A 336 12.47 11.87 23.07
CA MET A 336 13.59 12.34 22.26
C MET A 336 13.23 12.67 20.81
N ALA A 337 12.20 12.03 20.24
CA ALA A 337 11.73 12.37 18.89
C ALA A 337 10.97 13.71 18.89
N LYS A 338 10.16 13.96 19.92
CA LYS A 338 9.37 15.19 20.09
C LYS A 338 10.22 16.46 20.20
N TYR A 339 11.44 16.35 20.74
CA TYR A 339 12.35 17.49 20.96
C TYR A 339 13.48 17.64 19.93
N ARG A 340 13.62 16.73 18.95
CA ARG A 340 14.65 16.87 17.89
C ARG A 340 14.28 17.89 16.80
N ALA A 341 13.01 18.27 16.71
CA ALA A 341 12.49 19.23 15.74
C ALA A 341 12.31 20.65 16.32
N TRP A 342 12.87 20.91 17.51
CA TRP A 342 12.93 22.24 18.15
C TRP A 342 14.34 22.82 18.06
#